data_AF-A0AAV5EFY7-F1
#
_entry.id   AF-A0AAV5EFY7-F1
#
_cell.length_a   1.000
_cell.length_b   1.000
_cell.length_c   1.000
_cell.angle_alpha   90.00
_cell.angle_beta   90.00
_cell.angle_gamma   90.00
#
_symmetry.space_group_name_H-M   'P 1'
#
loop_
_entity.id
_entity.type
_entity.pdbx_description
1 polymer ?
#
loop_
_entity_poly.entity_id
_entity_poly.type
_entity_poly.pdbx_seq_one_letter_code
_entity_poly.pdbx_strand_id
1 'polypeptide(L)'
;MMEMYLEIRTKQVEDESAQLAREKEGVQLSEGVNFSIPKCISLLNTMDVTKEEKVKAYSVFKSQENRQIFVSACKEDQESAMMWLRSEMM
;
A
#
# COMPACT_ATOMS: atom_id res chain seq x y z
N MET A 1 -22.28 38.34 -17.80
CA MET A 1 -20.96 37.78 -18.18
C MET A 1 -20.15 37.31 -16.97
N MET A 2 -20.04 38.12 -15.90
CA MET A 2 -19.29 37.75 -14.69
C MET A 2 -19.88 36.54 -13.94
N GLU A 3 -21.20 36.48 -13.79
CA GLU A 3 -21.89 35.41 -13.05
C GLU A 3 -21.71 34.04 -13.72
N MET A 4 -21.90 33.97 -15.05
CA MET A 4 -21.66 32.76 -15.85
C MET A 4 -20.19 32.30 -15.75
N TYR A 5 -19.23 33.23 -15.67
CA TYR A 5 -17.83 32.89 -15.49
C TYR A 5 -17.54 32.27 -14.11
N LEU A 6 -18.18 32.79 -13.06
CA LEU A 6 -18.07 32.24 -11.70
C LEU A 6 -18.71 30.85 -11.61
N GLU A 7 -19.87 30.64 -12.21
CA GLU A 7 -20.54 29.32 -12.27
C GLU A 7 -19.68 28.26 -12.98
N ILE A 8 -19.08 28.60 -14.12
CA ILE A 8 -18.19 27.71 -14.86
C ILE A 8 -16.96 27.34 -14.01
N ARG A 9 -16.36 28.32 -13.32
CA ARG A 9 -15.20 28.10 -12.44
C ARG A 9 -15.54 27.19 -11.27
N THR A 10 -16.68 27.41 -10.60
CA THR A 10 -17.11 26.57 -9.48
C THR A 10 -17.35 25.14 -9.92
N LYS A 11 -18.06 24.95 -11.04
CA LYS A 11 -18.35 23.62 -11.59
C LYS A 11 -17.07 22.88 -11.99
N GLN A 12 -16.09 23.59 -12.54
CA GLN A 12 -14.80 23.01 -12.93
C GLN A 12 -14.00 22.52 -11.71
N VAL A 13 -13.98 23.29 -10.63
CA VAL A 13 -13.32 22.89 -9.37
C VAL A 13 -14.00 21.68 -8.73
N GLU A 14 -15.33 21.63 -8.75
CA GLU A 14 -16.10 20.49 -8.24
C GLU A 14 -15.81 19.21 -9.04
N ASP A 15 -15.82 19.28 -10.38
CA ASP A 15 -15.54 18.14 -11.25
C ASP A 15 -14.10 17.63 -11.09
N GLU A 16 -13.11 18.53 -10.99
CA GLU A 16 -11.70 18.19 -10.72
C GLU A 16 -11.54 17.52 -9.36
N SER A 17 -12.21 18.03 -8.32
CA SER A 17 -12.16 17.44 -6.99
C SER A 17 -12.79 16.03 -6.94
N ALA A 18 -13.89 15.82 -7.67
CA ALA A 18 -14.57 14.53 -7.77
C ALA A 18 -13.80 13.51 -8.60
N GLN A 19 -13.00 13.95 -9.59
CA GLN A 19 -12.08 13.07 -10.32
C GLN A 19 -10.90 12.65 -9.45
N LEU A 20 -10.26 13.62 -8.76
CA LEU A 20 -9.15 13.35 -7.84
C LEU A 20 -9.55 12.38 -6.72
N ALA A 21 -10.77 12.50 -6.17
CA ALA A 21 -11.28 11.56 -5.17
C ALA A 21 -11.42 10.14 -5.75
N ARG A 22 -12.03 10.00 -6.93
CA ARG A 22 -12.20 8.71 -7.61
C ARG A 22 -10.87 8.05 -7.99
N GLU A 23 -9.89 8.83 -8.44
CA GLU A 23 -8.55 8.32 -8.73
C GLU A 23 -7.84 7.85 -7.47
N LYS A 24 -7.89 8.62 -6.38
CA LYS A 24 -7.31 8.21 -5.09
C LYS A 24 -7.95 6.93 -4.55
N GLU A 25 -9.28 6.80 -4.66
CA GLU A 25 -9.99 5.59 -4.27
C GLU A 25 -9.61 4.39 -5.16
N GLY A 26 -9.52 4.59 -6.47
CA GLY A 26 -9.09 3.54 -7.42
C GLY A 26 -7.65 3.08 -7.19
N VAL A 27 -6.74 4.01 -6.90
CA VAL A 27 -5.35 3.71 -6.54
C VAL A 27 -5.28 2.98 -5.19
N GLN A 28 -6.01 3.43 -4.17
CA GLN A 28 -6.06 2.75 -2.86
C GLN A 28 -6.67 1.35 -2.95
N LEU A 29 -7.70 1.15 -3.78
CA LEU A 29 -8.29 -0.17 -4.04
C LEU A 29 -7.29 -1.10 -4.74
N SER A 30 -6.59 -0.60 -5.76
CA SER A 30 -5.54 -1.33 -6.47
C SER A 30 -4.36 -1.68 -5.54
N GLU A 31 -3.92 -0.74 -4.71
CA GLU A 31 -2.88 -0.92 -3.71
C GLU A 31 -3.29 -1.92 -2.62
N GLY A 32 -4.52 -1.84 -2.10
CA GLY A 32 -5.04 -2.76 -1.10
C GLY A 32 -4.98 -4.24 -1.53
N VAL A 33 -5.20 -4.52 -2.82
CA VAL A 33 -5.03 -5.87 -3.40
C VAL A 33 -3.56 -6.26 -3.48
N ASN A 34 -2.69 -5.34 -3.86
CA ASN A 34 -1.24 -5.55 -3.95
C ASN A 34 -0.58 -5.84 -2.59
N PHE A 35 -1.18 -5.36 -1.49
CA PHE A 35 -0.65 -5.49 -0.13
C PHE A 35 -1.46 -6.45 0.75
N SER A 36 -2.08 -7.47 0.15
CA SER A 36 -2.86 -8.47 0.87
C SER A 36 -1.97 -9.42 1.69
N ILE A 37 -2.47 -9.93 2.83
CA ILE A 37 -1.76 -10.92 3.66
C ILE A 37 -1.30 -12.15 2.85
N PRO A 38 -2.14 -12.77 1.99
CA PRO A 38 -1.71 -13.88 1.15
C PRO A 38 -0.49 -13.53 0.28
N LYS A 39 -0.45 -12.31 -0.29
CA LYS A 39 0.68 -11.85 -1.09
C LYS A 39 1.95 -11.72 -0.26
N CYS A 40 1.88 -11.15 0.93
CA CYS A 40 3.01 -11.07 1.86
C CYS A 40 3.53 -12.47 2.23
N ILE A 41 2.62 -13.42 2.51
CA ILE A 41 3.00 -14.81 2.82
C ILE A 41 3.66 -15.48 1.61
N SER A 42 3.15 -15.30 0.39
CA SER A 42 3.77 -15.84 -0.82
C SER A 42 5.18 -15.30 -1.02
N LEU A 43 5.40 -13.99 -0.83
CA LEU A 43 6.73 -13.37 -0.92
C LEU A 43 7.67 -13.87 0.20
N LEU A 44 7.17 -13.97 1.43
CA LEU A 44 7.95 -14.51 2.54
C LEU A 44 8.37 -15.96 2.28
N ASN A 45 7.54 -16.74 1.59
CA ASN A 45 7.86 -18.13 1.25
C ASN A 45 8.92 -18.28 0.14
N THR A 46 9.20 -17.23 -0.64
CA THR A 46 10.32 -17.25 -1.62
C THR A 46 11.66 -16.88 -0.99
N MET A 47 11.66 -16.47 0.28
CA MET A 47 12.84 -16.08 1.04
C MET A 47 13.35 -17.23 1.91
N ASP A 48 14.63 -17.17 2.28
CA ASP A 48 15.20 -18.10 3.26
C ASP A 48 14.83 -17.65 4.69
N VAL A 49 13.75 -18.22 5.21
CA VAL A 49 13.16 -17.88 6.51
C VAL A 49 12.78 -19.13 7.27
N THR A 50 13.14 -19.17 8.54
CA THR A 50 12.81 -20.28 9.43
C THR A 50 11.31 -20.32 9.74
N LYS A 51 10.80 -21.48 10.19
CA LYS A 51 9.39 -21.61 10.60
C LYS A 51 9.03 -20.66 11.76
N GLU A 52 9.96 -20.42 12.67
CA GLU A 52 9.76 -19.51 13.79
C GLU A 52 9.62 -18.06 13.32
N GLU A 53 10.53 -17.60 12.46
CA GLU A 53 10.44 -16.27 11.85
C GLU A 53 9.14 -16.11 11.05
N LYS A 54 8.68 -17.15 10.33
CA LYS A 54 7.38 -17.08 9.62
C LYS A 54 6.21 -16.82 10.56
N VAL A 55 6.18 -17.48 11.72
CA VAL A 55 5.12 -17.26 12.71
C VAL A 55 5.15 -15.82 13.24
N LYS A 56 6.34 -15.28 13.52
CA LYS A 56 6.51 -13.88 13.95
C LYS A 56 6.15 -12.88 12.84
N ALA A 57 6.40 -13.22 11.58
CA ALA A 57 6.05 -12.35 10.44
C ALA A 57 4.53 -12.19 10.31
N TYR A 58 3.75 -13.21 10.65
CA TYR A 58 2.30 -13.15 10.58
C TYR A 58 1.70 -12.12 11.54
N SER A 59 2.34 -11.83 12.68
CA SER A 59 1.91 -10.71 13.54
C SER A 59 2.25 -9.36 12.92
N VAL A 60 3.41 -9.22 12.29
CA VAL A 60 3.82 -7.99 11.58
C VAL A 60 2.85 -7.67 10.45
N PHE A 61 2.42 -8.67 9.68
CA PHE A 61 1.49 -8.51 8.55
C PHE A 61 0.04 -8.15 8.95
N LYS A 62 -0.31 -8.07 10.24
CA LYS A 62 -1.62 -7.57 10.66
C LYS A 62 -1.79 -6.08 10.34
N SER A 63 -0.71 -5.30 10.44
CA SER A 63 -0.69 -3.88 10.07
C SER A 63 -0.69 -3.72 8.55
N GLN A 64 -1.59 -2.87 8.03
CA GLN A 64 -1.62 -2.55 6.60
C GLN A 64 -0.33 -1.86 6.16
N GLU A 65 0.13 -0.88 6.92
CA GLU A 65 1.38 -0.16 6.67
C GLU A 65 2.57 -1.12 6.59
N ASN A 66 2.66 -2.08 7.52
CA ASN A 66 3.74 -3.07 7.52
C ASN A 66 3.68 -3.97 6.26
N ARG A 67 2.49 -4.31 5.76
CA ARG A 67 2.35 -5.04 4.49
C ARG A 67 2.82 -4.20 3.31
N GLN A 68 2.52 -2.90 3.29
CA GLN A 68 2.97 -1.99 2.25
C GLN A 68 4.50 -1.88 2.24
N ILE A 69 5.10 -1.63 3.40
CA ILE A 69 6.56 -1.52 3.56
C ILE A 69 7.22 -2.82 3.09
N PHE A 70 6.74 -3.98 3.58
CA PHE A 70 7.31 -5.27 3.19
C PHE A 70 7.27 -5.49 1.69
N VAL A 71 6.10 -5.34 1.06
CA VAL A 71 5.93 -5.61 -0.38
C VAL A 71 6.72 -4.62 -1.24
N SER A 72 6.76 -3.34 -0.84
CA SER A 72 7.55 -2.33 -1.55
C SER A 72 9.04 -2.58 -1.42
N ALA A 73 9.54 -2.85 -0.21
CA ALA A 73 10.94 -3.21 0.01
C ALA A 73 11.33 -4.47 -0.78
N CYS A 74 10.47 -5.50 -0.81
CA CYS A 74 10.71 -6.72 -1.59
C CYS A 74 10.86 -6.48 -3.10
N LYS A 75 10.24 -5.42 -3.65
CA LYS A 75 10.37 -5.08 -5.08
C LYS A 75 11.71 -4.44 -5.41
N GLU A 76 12.27 -3.70 -4.46
CA GLU A 76 13.53 -2.96 -4.64
C GLU A 76 14.73 -3.81 -4.22
N ASP A 77 14.72 -4.31 -2.98
CA ASP A 77 15.77 -5.13 -2.39
C ASP A 77 15.21 -6.10 -1.35
N GLN A 78 15.29 -7.38 -1.68
CA GLN A 78 14.83 -8.46 -0.82
C GLN A 78 15.63 -8.56 0.49
N GLU A 79 16.92 -8.20 0.48
CA GLU A 79 17.76 -8.28 1.68
C GLU A 79 17.38 -7.19 2.70
N SER A 80 17.20 -5.95 2.25
CA SER A 80 16.67 -4.85 3.07
C SER A 80 15.28 -5.15 3.62
N ALA A 81 14.39 -5.75 2.82
CA ALA A 81 13.06 -6.17 3.28
C ALA A 81 13.15 -7.18 4.45
N MET A 82 14.10 -8.12 4.37
CA MET A 82 14.34 -9.11 5.41
C MET A 82 14.96 -8.50 6.67
N MET A 83 15.90 -7.57 6.53
CA MET A 83 16.47 -6.85 7.67
C MET A 83 15.41 -6.05 8.43
N TRP A 84 14.56 -5.31 7.70
CA TRP A 84 13.44 -4.58 8.27
C TRP A 84 12.42 -5.51 8.94
N LEU A 85 12.06 -6.63 8.28
CA LEU A 85 11.08 -7.56 8.84
C LEU A 85 11.58 -8.16 10.16
N ARG A 86 12.88 -8.48 10.25
CA ARG A 86 13.51 -8.97 11.50
C ARG A 86 13.56 -7.91 12.59
N SER A 87 13.71 -6.62 12.24
CA SER A 87 13.66 -5.55 13.24
C SER A 87 12.26 -5.36 13.83
N GLU A 88 11.20 -5.57 13.04
CA GLU A 88 9.81 -5.50 13.51
C GLU A 88 9.38 -6.67 14.40
N MET A 89 10.14 -7.77 14.40
CA MET A 89 9.86 -8.96 15.22
C MET A 89 10.52 -8.94 16.60
N MET A 90 11.40 -7.97 16.85
CA MET A 90 12.14 -7.83 18.12
C MET A 90 11.26 -7.32 19.25
#